data_AF-A0A0V0ZXD5-F1
#
_entry.id   AF-A0A0V0ZXD5-F1
#
_cell.length_a   1.000
_cell.length_b   1.000
_cell.length_c   1.000
_cell.angle_alpha   90.00
_cell.angle_beta   90.00
_cell.angle_gamma   90.00
#
_symmetry.space_group_name_H-M   'P 1'
#
loop_
_entity.id
_entity.type
_entity.pdbx_description
1 polymer ?
#
loop_
_entity_poly.entity_id
_entity_poly.type
_entity_poly.pdbx_seq_one_letter_code
_entity_poly.pdbx_strand_id
1 'polypeptide(L)'
;MLFFGIFIIIIFGNRCGSVIFDIYNENKNISVMQQNQSLDAGPLKVKRSYTFHPFYKSWKQSMPLDAKNARVLVDEHNRYRRKMISSNMRMLKWNSYLAFQAQRHANRCTFQHSKDRTDTGENIWAAPFSDISDSVKLWFSEIFNRRCGCTNYFKACCGHYTQVVWAESELLGCGLSYCNRIHNAPGHKFILVCHYWPSGNWVHFVNGSLVGYPAFRRSKNGPCSECPREYDCLAGLCHRQNDTKQLRQYADNFQFVAN
;
A
#
# COMPACT_ATOMS: atom_id res chain seq x y z
N MET A 1 13.39 20.16 -27.13
CA MET A 1 12.36 20.28 -26.07
C MET A 1 12.42 19.02 -25.21
N LEU A 2 12.89 19.14 -23.98
CA LEU A 2 12.81 18.07 -22.98
C LEU A 2 11.62 18.40 -22.08
N PHE A 3 10.59 17.55 -22.09
CA PHE A 3 9.42 17.68 -21.24
C PHE A 3 9.64 16.88 -19.96
N PHE A 4 9.71 17.56 -18.82
CA PHE A 4 9.60 16.93 -17.50
C PHE A 4 8.22 17.23 -16.94
N GLY A 5 7.24 16.35 -17.17
CA GLY A 5 5.90 16.47 -16.60
C GLY A 5 5.82 15.85 -15.21
N ILE A 6 5.53 16.66 -14.19
CA ILE A 6 5.12 16.15 -12.87
C ILE A 6 3.61 15.90 -12.92
N PHE A 7 3.19 14.64 -12.73
CA PHE A 7 1.78 14.26 -12.67
C PHE A 7 1.25 14.42 -11.24
N ILE A 8 0.35 15.39 -11.03
CA ILE A 8 -0.45 15.48 -9.82
C ILE A 8 -1.89 15.11 -10.17
N ILE A 9 -2.38 14.03 -9.59
CA ILE A 9 -3.79 13.62 -9.69
C ILE A 9 -4.57 14.44 -8.65
N ILE A 10 -5.50 15.28 -9.10
CA ILE A 10 -6.40 16.02 -8.21
C ILE A 10 -7.80 15.43 -8.33
N ILE A 11 -8.37 15.02 -7.20
CA ILE A 11 -9.72 14.49 -7.12
C ILE A 11 -10.64 15.58 -6.57
N PHE A 12 -11.57 16.06 -7.39
CA PHE A 12 -12.69 16.91 -6.95
C PHE A 12 -13.99 16.14 -7.16
N GLY A 13 -14.54 15.59 -6.07
CA GLY A 13 -15.76 14.78 -6.11
C GLY A 13 -15.64 13.59 -7.06
N ASN A 14 -16.61 13.42 -7.97
CA ASN A 14 -16.68 12.29 -8.91
C ASN A 14 -15.83 12.49 -10.19
N ARG A 15 -14.83 13.37 -10.19
CA ARG A 15 -13.99 13.60 -11.37
C ARG A 15 -12.50 13.55 -11.01
N CYS A 16 -11.74 12.73 -11.73
CA CYS A 16 -10.28 12.79 -11.74
C CYS A 16 -9.84 13.69 -12.91
N GLY A 17 -9.05 14.72 -12.60
CA GLY A 17 -8.32 15.51 -13.58
C GLY A 17 -6.81 15.37 -13.35
N SER A 18 -6.05 15.36 -14.44
CA SER A 18 -4.59 15.51 -14.40
C SER A 18 -4.24 16.98 -14.62
N VAL A 19 -3.41 17.57 -13.75
CA VAL A 19 -2.79 18.87 -14.02
C VAL A 19 -1.44 18.61 -14.64
N ILE A 20 -1.23 19.09 -15.87
CA ILE A 20 0.07 19.07 -16.53
C ILE A 20 0.67 20.46 -16.37
N PHE A 21 1.87 20.53 -15.78
CA PHE A 21 2.67 21.74 -15.70
C PHE A 21 3.68 21.73 -16.84
N ASP A 22 3.46 22.55 -17.85
CA ASP A 22 4.45 22.77 -18.90
C ASP A 22 5.37 23.93 -18.48
N ILE A 23 6.63 23.60 -18.23
CA ILE A 23 7.70 24.59 -18.01
C ILE A 23 8.32 24.90 -19.37
N TYR A 24 8.31 26.17 -19.78
CA TYR A 24 8.87 26.59 -21.06
C TYR A 24 9.61 27.93 -20.97
N ASN A 25 10.54 28.14 -21.90
CA ASN A 25 11.30 29.38 -22.05
C ASN A 25 10.96 30.02 -23.41
N GLU A 26 10.63 31.31 -23.44
CA GLU A 26 10.08 32.01 -24.62
C GLU A 26 11.13 32.60 -25.58
N ASN A 27 12.43 32.45 -25.32
CA ASN A 27 13.45 32.94 -26.24
C ASN A 27 13.56 32.05 -27.49
N LYS A 28 12.62 32.25 -28.42
CA LYS A 28 12.70 31.83 -29.82
C LYS A 28 13.70 32.75 -30.52
N ASN A 29 14.97 32.34 -30.59
CA ASN A 29 15.90 32.60 -31.70
C ASN A 29 17.31 32.16 -31.30
N ILE A 30 17.67 30.92 -31.60
CA ILE A 30 19.09 30.54 -31.72
C ILE A 30 19.23 29.67 -32.97
N SER A 31 19.53 30.31 -34.10
CA SER A 31 20.16 29.69 -35.25
C SER A 31 21.64 29.43 -34.92
N VAL A 32 22.11 28.23 -35.20
CA VAL A 32 23.50 27.78 -34.99
C VAL A 32 24.46 28.71 -35.74
N MET A 33 25.39 29.38 -35.05
CA MET A 33 26.80 29.58 -35.44
C MET A 33 27.63 30.24 -34.31
N GLN A 34 28.84 29.68 -34.11
CA GLN A 34 30.05 30.21 -33.47
C GLN A 34 30.17 30.38 -31.92
N GLN A 35 31.18 29.64 -31.42
CA GLN A 35 32.09 29.79 -30.26
C GLN A 35 31.83 30.84 -29.15
N ASN A 36 31.90 30.33 -27.91
CA ASN A 36 32.23 31.02 -26.65
C ASN A 36 31.46 32.30 -26.28
N GLN A 37 30.33 32.15 -25.60
CA GLN A 37 29.84 33.14 -24.62
C GLN A 37 28.79 32.51 -23.67
N SER A 38 28.89 32.83 -22.37
CA SER A 38 27.94 32.43 -21.33
C SER A 38 26.60 33.13 -21.54
N LEU A 39 25.53 32.38 -21.76
CA LEU A 39 24.16 32.92 -21.88
C LEU A 39 23.41 32.71 -20.56
N ASP A 40 23.08 33.80 -19.88
CA ASP A 40 22.16 33.80 -18.74
C ASP A 40 20.76 33.36 -19.18
N ALA A 41 20.27 32.25 -18.63
CA ALA A 41 18.92 31.78 -18.84
C ALA A 41 17.93 32.63 -18.02
N GLY A 42 17.13 33.45 -18.70
CA GLY A 42 16.03 34.20 -18.07
C GLY A 42 14.98 33.32 -17.36
N PRO A 43 14.06 33.92 -16.58
CA PRO A 43 13.18 33.17 -15.68
C PRO A 43 12.20 32.24 -16.42
N LEU A 44 12.12 30.99 -15.95
CA LEU A 44 11.20 29.97 -16.46
C LEU A 44 9.74 30.34 -16.14
N LYS A 45 8.85 30.28 -17.14
CA LYS A 45 7.40 30.48 -16.96
C LYS A 45 6.69 29.13 -16.92
N VAL A 46 5.62 29.05 -16.12
CA VAL A 46 4.77 27.87 -15.97
C VAL A 46 3.38 28.15 -16.57
N LYS A 47 2.95 27.37 -17.56
CA LYS A 47 1.55 27.39 -18.04
C LYS A 47 0.75 26.27 -17.38
N ARG A 48 -0.44 26.58 -16.87
CA ARG A 48 -1.42 25.59 -16.42
C ARG A 48 -2.38 25.29 -17.56
N SER A 49 -2.47 24.02 -17.95
CA SER A 49 -3.51 23.53 -18.86
C SER A 49 -4.36 22.50 -18.13
N TYR A 50 -5.69 22.66 -18.23
CA TYR A 50 -6.66 21.74 -17.65
C TYR A 50 -7.31 20.95 -18.77
N THR A 51 -6.94 19.68 -18.94
CA THR A 51 -7.60 18.76 -19.87
C THR A 51 -8.57 17.86 -19.11
N PHE A 52 -9.87 18.09 -19.35
CA PHE A 52 -10.93 17.18 -18.91
C PHE A 52 -11.20 16.15 -20.01
N HIS A 53 -10.87 14.89 -19.77
CA HIS A 53 -11.24 13.80 -20.69
C HIS A 53 -12.65 13.27 -20.38
N PRO A 54 -13.54 13.17 -21.38
CA PRO A 54 -14.83 12.52 -21.22
C PRO A 54 -14.67 10.99 -21.32
N PHE A 55 -14.12 10.34 -20.30
CA PHE A 55 -14.18 8.87 -20.14
C PHE A 55 -15.44 8.48 -19.37
N TYR A 56 -16.61 8.63 -20.01
CA TYR A 56 -17.90 8.38 -19.35
C TYR A 56 -18.72 7.33 -20.12
N LYS A 57 -18.32 6.06 -20.05
CA LYS A 57 -19.17 4.88 -20.32
C LYS A 57 -18.39 3.56 -20.08
N SER A 58 -18.16 3.18 -18.82
CA SER A 58 -17.93 1.77 -18.39
C SER A 58 -17.65 1.67 -16.88
N TRP A 59 -17.08 2.71 -16.26
CA TRP A 59 -16.73 2.71 -14.83
C TRP A 59 -17.94 2.98 -13.92
N LYS A 60 -18.95 2.11 -13.94
CA LYS A 60 -19.84 1.96 -12.79
C LYS A 60 -19.16 0.98 -11.82
N GLN A 61 -18.79 1.51 -10.65
CA GLN A 61 -18.42 0.82 -9.40
C GLN A 61 -17.00 0.29 -9.22
N SER A 62 -16.13 1.16 -8.70
CA SER A 62 -15.16 0.84 -7.63
C SER A 62 -14.33 2.10 -7.33
N MET A 63 -14.79 2.91 -6.38
CA MET A 63 -13.97 4.01 -5.87
C MET A 63 -12.87 3.42 -4.95
N PRO A 64 -11.68 4.04 -4.87
CA PRO A 64 -10.70 3.70 -3.85
C PRO A 64 -11.36 3.63 -2.47
N LEU A 65 -10.90 2.72 -1.62
CA LEU A 65 -11.38 2.62 -0.23
C LEU A 65 -11.36 3.99 0.43
N ASP A 66 -12.47 4.35 1.09
CA ASP A 66 -12.52 5.59 1.86
C ASP A 66 -11.52 5.57 3.03
N ALA A 67 -11.23 6.74 3.58
CA ALA A 67 -10.26 6.88 4.67
C ALA A 67 -10.65 6.07 5.92
N LYS A 68 -11.95 5.87 6.17
CA LYS A 68 -12.45 5.10 7.30
C LYS A 68 -12.10 3.63 7.15
N ASN A 69 -12.38 3.04 5.99
CA ASN A 69 -12.10 1.64 5.69
C ASN A 69 -10.59 1.37 5.57
N ALA A 70 -9.83 2.29 4.96
CA ALA A 70 -8.37 2.24 4.96
C ALA A 70 -7.80 2.17 6.39
N ARG A 71 -8.33 3.04 7.28
CA ARG A 71 -7.96 3.03 8.70
C ARG A 71 -8.35 1.74 9.39
N VAL A 72 -9.58 1.25 9.21
CA VAL A 72 -10.05 -0.02 9.79
C VAL A 72 -9.10 -1.17 9.43
N LEU A 73 -8.71 -1.27 8.15
CA LEU A 73 -7.78 -2.31 7.71
C LEU A 73 -6.42 -2.17 8.41
N VAL A 74 -5.79 -0.99 8.40
CA VAL A 74 -4.49 -0.79 9.07
C VAL A 74 -4.56 -1.07 10.56
N ASP A 75 -5.59 -0.56 11.23
CA ASP A 75 -5.77 -0.70 12.68
C ASP A 75 -5.98 -2.18 13.06
N GLU A 76 -6.77 -2.92 12.27
CA GLU A 76 -6.97 -4.36 12.51
C GLU A 76 -5.70 -5.18 12.28
N HIS A 77 -4.96 -4.91 11.19
CA HIS A 77 -3.68 -5.59 11.00
C HIS A 77 -2.74 -5.33 12.17
N ASN A 78 -2.59 -4.07 12.59
CA ASN A 78 -1.75 -3.71 13.73
C ASN A 78 -2.27 -4.29 15.06
N ARG A 79 -3.59 -4.47 15.23
CA ARG A 79 -4.17 -5.17 16.38
C ARG A 79 -3.69 -6.61 16.43
N TYR A 80 -3.73 -7.34 15.31
CA TYR A 80 -3.25 -8.73 15.26
C TYR A 80 -1.74 -8.84 15.38
N ARG A 81 -0.99 -7.93 14.76
CA ARG A 81 0.48 -7.88 14.89
C ARG A 81 0.93 -7.72 16.34
N ARG A 82 0.23 -6.91 17.14
CA ARG A 82 0.49 -6.76 18.60
C ARG A 82 0.21 -8.01 19.42
N LYS A 83 -0.68 -8.89 18.96
CA LYS A 83 -0.98 -10.15 19.65
C LYS A 83 0.12 -11.19 19.49
N MET A 84 1.05 -10.99 18.55
CA MET A 84 2.13 -11.93 18.33
C MET A 84 3.26 -11.70 19.34
N ILE A 85 3.79 -12.79 19.88
CA ILE A 85 4.99 -12.76 20.72
C ILE A 85 6.19 -12.56 19.80
N SER A 86 6.47 -11.32 19.41
CA SER A 86 7.47 -10.96 18.41
C SER A 86 8.42 -9.86 18.89
N SER A 87 9.71 -10.00 18.58
CA SER A 87 10.74 -9.02 18.96
C SER A 87 10.94 -7.91 17.93
N ASN A 88 10.52 -8.12 16.67
CA ASN A 88 10.89 -7.26 15.54
C ASN A 88 9.70 -6.82 14.66
N MET A 89 8.46 -6.99 15.13
CA MET A 89 7.25 -6.72 14.36
C MET A 89 7.10 -5.24 14.02
N ARG A 90 7.18 -4.85 12.75
CA ARG A 90 6.97 -3.45 12.33
C ARG A 90 5.51 -3.03 12.39
N MET A 91 5.24 -1.75 12.60
CA MET A 91 3.91 -1.17 12.48
C MET A 91 3.55 -0.97 11.01
N LEU A 92 2.39 -1.49 10.57
CA LEU A 92 1.89 -1.22 9.22
C LEU A 92 1.31 0.19 9.12
N LYS A 93 1.53 0.82 7.97
CA LYS A 93 1.02 2.14 7.61
C LYS A 93 0.34 2.08 6.24
N TRP A 94 -0.65 2.94 6.04
CA TRP A 94 -1.32 3.00 4.75
C TRP A 94 -0.39 3.56 3.67
N ASN A 95 -0.46 2.99 2.47
CA ASN A 95 0.24 3.47 1.29
C ASN A 95 -0.73 3.57 0.11
N SER A 96 -0.95 4.80 -0.37
CA SER A 96 -1.91 5.08 -1.44
C SER A 96 -1.50 4.48 -2.80
N TYR A 97 -0.20 4.30 -3.05
CA TYR A 97 0.28 3.68 -4.29
C TYR A 97 -0.03 2.18 -4.32
N LEU A 98 0.22 1.46 -3.21
CA LEU A 98 -0.21 0.06 -3.06
C LEU A 98 -1.73 -0.07 -3.16
N ALA A 99 -2.49 0.85 -2.56
CA ALA A 99 -3.95 0.85 -2.64
C ALA A 99 -4.46 1.02 -4.07
N PHE A 100 -3.84 1.92 -4.84
CA PHE A 100 -4.14 2.09 -6.27
C PHE A 100 -3.88 0.80 -7.06
N GLN A 101 -2.75 0.13 -6.84
CA GLN A 101 -2.43 -1.13 -7.51
C GLN A 101 -3.39 -2.27 -7.12
N ALA A 102 -3.69 -2.39 -5.82
CA ALA A 102 -4.66 -3.35 -5.32
C ALA A 102 -6.05 -3.11 -5.90
N GLN A 103 -6.50 -1.85 -6.00
CA GLN A 103 -7.77 -1.49 -6.61
C GLN A 103 -7.81 -1.86 -8.09
N ARG A 104 -6.74 -1.59 -8.84
CA ARG A 104 -6.64 -1.98 -10.25
C ARG A 104 -6.81 -3.48 -10.44
N HIS A 105 -6.27 -4.31 -9.53
CA HIS A 105 -6.48 -5.75 -9.58
C HIS A 105 -7.88 -6.18 -9.13
N ALA A 106 -8.41 -5.61 -8.04
CA ALA A 106 -9.77 -5.88 -7.56
C ALA A 106 -10.83 -5.64 -8.65
N ASN A 107 -10.63 -4.62 -9.49
CA ASN A 107 -11.52 -4.27 -10.61
C ASN A 107 -11.58 -5.33 -11.72
N ARG A 108 -10.64 -6.29 -11.73
CA ARG A 108 -10.65 -7.42 -12.67
C ARG A 108 -11.65 -8.50 -12.29
N CYS A 109 -12.28 -8.41 -11.10
CA CYS A 109 -13.33 -9.32 -10.64
C CYS A 109 -12.93 -10.80 -10.73
N THR A 110 -11.71 -11.13 -10.32
CA THR A 110 -11.17 -12.49 -10.37
C THR A 110 -10.52 -12.85 -9.04
N PHE A 111 -10.93 -13.97 -8.45
CA PHE A 111 -10.38 -14.49 -7.21
C PHE A 111 -9.12 -15.30 -7.50
N GLN A 112 -8.09 -14.58 -7.92
CA GLN A 112 -6.75 -15.10 -8.18
C GLN A 112 -5.72 -14.03 -7.83
N HIS A 113 -4.51 -14.43 -7.48
CA HIS A 113 -3.47 -13.46 -7.17
C HIS A 113 -3.05 -12.65 -8.40
N SER A 114 -2.76 -11.36 -8.22
CA SER A 114 -2.27 -10.50 -9.31
C SER A 114 -0.86 -10.94 -9.77
N LYS A 115 -0.61 -10.88 -11.08
CA LYS A 115 0.68 -11.27 -11.68
C LYS A 115 1.61 -10.10 -11.96
N ASP A 116 1.08 -8.87 -11.89
CA ASP A 116 1.75 -7.62 -12.26
C ASP A 116 2.31 -6.85 -11.04
N ARG A 117 2.63 -7.57 -9.95
CA ARG A 117 3.28 -7.01 -8.76
C ARG A 117 4.80 -7.13 -8.86
N THR A 118 5.51 -6.15 -8.35
CA THR A 118 6.96 -6.22 -8.12
C THR A 118 7.21 -6.15 -6.61
N ASP A 119 7.84 -7.18 -6.05
CA ASP A 119 8.23 -7.30 -4.63
C ASP A 119 7.15 -6.91 -3.61
N THR A 120 5.89 -7.20 -3.96
CA THR A 120 4.70 -6.83 -3.18
C THR A 120 3.89 -8.09 -2.86
N GLY A 121 3.64 -8.31 -1.58
CA GLY A 121 2.81 -9.40 -1.08
C GLY A 121 1.33 -9.11 -1.35
N GLU A 122 0.48 -10.13 -1.29
CA GLU A 122 -0.96 -9.93 -1.47
C GLU A 122 -1.79 -10.91 -0.66
N ASN A 123 -2.85 -10.38 -0.04
CA ASN A 123 -3.98 -11.17 0.41
C ASN A 123 -5.22 -10.78 -0.39
N ILE A 124 -6.06 -11.77 -0.70
CA ILE A 124 -7.36 -11.57 -1.36
C ILE A 124 -8.48 -12.14 -0.51
N TRP A 125 -9.64 -11.50 -0.55
CA TRP A 125 -10.84 -11.92 0.15
C TRP A 125 -12.06 -11.66 -0.72
N ALA A 126 -13.04 -12.56 -0.69
CA ALA A 126 -14.29 -12.42 -1.43
C ALA A 126 -15.49 -12.70 -0.54
N ALA A 127 -16.55 -11.90 -0.69
CA ALA A 127 -17.76 -12.01 0.11
C ALA A 127 -19.02 -11.61 -0.68
N PRO A 128 -20.21 -12.07 -0.26
CA PRO A 128 -21.48 -11.59 -0.81
C PRO A 128 -21.83 -10.16 -0.33
N PHE A 129 -21.14 -9.63 0.69
CA PHE A 129 -21.38 -8.32 1.30
C PHE A 129 -20.14 -7.43 1.26
N SER A 130 -20.35 -6.11 1.44
CA SER A 130 -19.30 -5.08 1.33
C SER A 130 -18.53 -4.83 2.62
N ASP A 131 -19.04 -5.28 3.77
CA ASP A 131 -18.37 -5.07 5.05
C ASP A 131 -17.06 -5.86 5.11
N ILE A 132 -15.95 -5.12 5.19
CA ILE A 132 -14.59 -5.67 5.23
C ILE A 132 -14.07 -5.87 6.65
N SER A 133 -14.85 -5.52 7.69
CA SER A 133 -14.40 -5.49 9.09
C SER A 133 -13.81 -6.83 9.55
N ASP A 134 -14.39 -7.95 9.10
CA ASP A 134 -13.92 -9.31 9.43
C ASP A 134 -12.84 -9.87 8.48
N SER A 135 -12.51 -9.19 7.37
CA SER A 135 -11.57 -9.72 6.37
C SER A 135 -10.19 -10.06 6.95
N VAL A 136 -9.62 -9.15 7.74
CA VAL A 136 -8.32 -9.34 8.41
C VAL A 136 -8.40 -10.42 9.47
N LYS A 137 -9.51 -10.51 10.21
CA LYS A 137 -9.76 -11.55 11.20
C LYS A 137 -9.80 -12.93 10.55
N LEU A 138 -10.46 -13.06 9.41
CA LEU A 138 -10.55 -14.31 8.66
C LEU A 138 -9.17 -14.74 8.15
N TRP A 139 -8.39 -13.83 7.56
CA TRP A 139 -7.00 -14.11 7.19
C TRP A 139 -6.16 -14.53 8.38
N PHE A 140 -6.25 -13.83 9.51
CA PHE A 140 -5.51 -14.17 10.73
C PHE A 140 -5.93 -15.54 11.29
N SER A 141 -7.21 -15.90 11.18
CA SER A 141 -7.76 -17.13 11.76
C SER A 141 -7.17 -18.42 11.17
N GLU A 142 -6.46 -18.34 10.04
CA GLU A 142 -5.73 -19.48 9.46
C GLU A 142 -4.70 -20.06 10.43
N ILE A 143 -4.21 -19.30 11.41
CA ILE A 143 -3.36 -19.81 12.50
C ILE A 143 -4.02 -20.98 13.26
N PHE A 144 -5.35 -20.98 13.36
CA PHE A 144 -6.12 -22.01 14.06
C PHE A 144 -6.48 -23.21 13.17
N ASN A 145 -6.04 -23.22 11.90
CA ASN A 145 -6.27 -24.34 11.00
C ASN A 145 -5.46 -25.57 11.46
N ARG A 146 -6.15 -26.46 12.19
CA ARG A 146 -5.57 -27.70 12.76
C ARG A 146 -4.98 -28.62 11.70
N ARG A 147 -5.42 -28.55 10.44
CA ARG A 147 -4.89 -29.37 9.33
C ARG A 147 -3.59 -28.82 8.76
N CYS A 148 -3.34 -27.51 8.88
CA CYS A 148 -2.15 -26.87 8.32
C CYS A 148 -0.97 -26.85 9.32
N GLY A 149 -1.25 -26.94 10.62
CA GLY A 149 -0.23 -26.90 11.67
C GLY A 149 0.56 -25.59 11.62
N CYS A 150 -0.14 -24.47 11.53
CA CYS A 150 0.45 -23.15 11.33
C CYS A 150 1.30 -22.74 12.54
N THR A 151 2.43 -22.12 12.25
CA THR A 151 3.35 -21.55 13.24
C THR A 151 3.67 -20.13 12.82
N ASN A 152 4.84 -19.58 13.16
CA ASN A 152 5.30 -18.34 12.54
C ASN A 152 5.96 -18.58 11.17
N TYR A 153 6.09 -19.81 10.68
CA TYR A 153 6.69 -20.10 9.37
C TYR A 153 5.65 -20.10 8.26
N PHE A 154 6.01 -19.55 7.09
CA PHE A 154 5.14 -19.59 5.93
C PHE A 154 4.81 -21.02 5.50
N LYS A 155 3.52 -21.24 5.24
CA LYS A 155 2.95 -22.43 4.61
C LYS A 155 1.83 -21.98 3.68
N ALA A 156 1.70 -22.61 2.52
CA ALA A 156 0.67 -22.24 1.54
C ALA A 156 -0.75 -22.25 2.14
N CYS A 157 -1.06 -23.18 3.04
CA CYS A 157 -2.38 -23.30 3.68
C CYS A 157 -2.66 -22.28 4.80
N CYS A 158 -1.70 -21.42 5.17
CA CYS A 158 -1.94 -20.27 6.05
C CYS A 158 -1.12 -19.03 5.65
N GLY A 159 -0.99 -18.84 4.33
CA GLY A 159 -0.24 -17.73 3.76
C GLY A 159 -0.85 -16.36 4.06
N HIS A 160 -2.19 -16.27 4.21
CA HIS A 160 -2.81 -14.99 4.52
C HIS A 160 -2.49 -14.56 5.94
N TYR A 161 -2.56 -15.49 6.90
CA TYR A 161 -2.15 -15.24 8.28
C TYR A 161 -0.69 -14.81 8.35
N THR A 162 0.24 -15.56 7.74
CA THR A 162 1.67 -15.22 7.84
C THR A 162 1.99 -13.89 7.17
N GLN A 163 1.27 -13.50 6.12
CA GLN A 163 1.42 -12.17 5.53
C GLN A 163 0.90 -11.06 6.46
N VAL A 164 -0.24 -11.24 7.13
CA VAL A 164 -0.78 -10.26 8.11
C VAL A 164 0.26 -9.98 9.22
N VAL A 165 0.94 -11.03 9.68
CA VAL A 165 1.96 -10.96 10.74
C VAL A 165 3.40 -10.96 10.22
N TRP A 166 3.62 -10.57 8.96
CA TRP A 166 4.98 -10.49 8.41
C TRP A 166 5.71 -9.27 8.96
N ALA A 167 6.72 -9.49 9.80
CA ALA A 167 7.40 -8.46 10.58
C ALA A 167 8.02 -7.36 9.72
N GLU A 168 8.57 -7.70 8.55
CA GLU A 168 9.25 -6.74 7.69
C GLU A 168 8.30 -5.88 6.85
N SER A 169 7.10 -6.37 6.56
CA SER A 169 6.07 -5.58 5.86
C SER A 169 5.68 -4.38 6.74
N GLU A 170 5.79 -3.19 6.17
CA GLU A 170 5.58 -1.90 6.85
C GLU A 170 4.51 -1.05 6.15
N LEU A 171 4.26 -1.31 4.87
CA LEU A 171 3.25 -0.61 4.08
C LEU A 171 2.12 -1.55 3.67
N LEU A 172 0.89 -1.05 3.78
CA LEU A 172 -0.34 -1.72 3.39
C LEU A 172 -1.14 -0.80 2.46
N GLY A 173 -1.66 -1.33 1.36
CA GLY A 173 -2.67 -0.64 0.58
C GLY A 173 -3.65 -1.63 0.00
N CYS A 174 -4.94 -1.31 0.06
CA CYS A 174 -5.99 -2.23 -0.37
C CYS A 174 -6.94 -1.56 -1.36
N GLY A 175 -7.68 -2.39 -2.10
CA GLY A 175 -8.76 -1.98 -2.98
C GLY A 175 -9.93 -2.95 -2.88
N LEU A 176 -11.15 -2.40 -2.93
CA LEU A 176 -12.40 -3.15 -2.84
C LEU A 176 -13.20 -2.92 -4.12
N SER A 177 -13.67 -3.98 -4.75
CA SER A 177 -14.51 -3.87 -5.94
C SER A 177 -15.82 -4.64 -5.77
N TYR A 178 -16.91 -4.05 -6.25
CA TYR A 178 -18.15 -4.77 -6.49
C TYR A 178 -18.12 -5.40 -7.88
N CYS A 179 -18.56 -6.64 -7.96
CA CYS A 179 -18.52 -7.46 -9.16
C CYS A 179 -19.86 -8.16 -9.33
N ASN A 180 -20.49 -8.02 -10.50
CA ASN A 180 -21.68 -8.79 -10.85
C ASN A 180 -21.40 -10.31 -10.77
N ARG A 181 -20.17 -10.71 -11.09
CA ARG A 181 -19.64 -12.06 -10.92
C ARG A 181 -18.16 -11.96 -10.60
N ILE A 182 -17.70 -12.73 -9.62
CA ILE A 182 -16.26 -12.93 -9.37
C ILE A 182 -15.86 -14.27 -9.99
N HIS A 183 -14.90 -14.25 -10.92
CA HIS A 183 -14.32 -15.47 -11.46
C HIS A 183 -13.61 -16.26 -10.35
N ASN A 184 -13.78 -17.58 -10.31
CA ASN A 184 -13.23 -18.48 -9.28
C ASN A 184 -13.74 -18.27 -7.84
N ALA A 185 -14.81 -17.51 -7.65
CA ALA A 185 -15.49 -17.35 -6.37
C ALA A 185 -17.01 -17.15 -6.57
N PRO A 186 -17.75 -18.19 -7.01
CA PRO A 186 -19.20 -18.09 -7.23
C PRO A 186 -19.93 -17.75 -5.92
N GLY A 187 -21.03 -17.00 -6.02
CA GLY A 187 -21.83 -16.55 -4.86
C GLY A 187 -21.30 -15.28 -4.19
N HIS A 188 -20.08 -14.84 -4.49
CA HIS A 188 -19.50 -13.60 -3.98
C HIS A 188 -19.72 -12.42 -4.94
N LYS A 189 -19.78 -11.22 -4.38
CA LYS A 189 -20.06 -9.96 -5.10
C LYS A 189 -19.06 -8.86 -4.79
N PHE A 190 -18.27 -9.00 -3.72
CA PHE A 190 -17.23 -8.06 -3.33
C PHE A 190 -15.90 -8.79 -3.28
N ILE A 191 -14.86 -8.17 -3.84
CA ILE A 191 -13.48 -8.64 -3.77
C ILE A 191 -12.59 -7.57 -3.16
N LEU A 192 -11.95 -7.91 -2.05
CA LEU A 192 -10.93 -7.10 -1.39
C LEU A 192 -9.55 -7.66 -1.77
N VAL A 193 -8.67 -6.78 -2.22
CA VAL A 193 -7.26 -7.08 -2.48
C VAL A 193 -6.44 -6.17 -1.57
N CYS A 194 -5.48 -6.73 -0.83
CA CYS A 194 -4.55 -5.98 0.00
C CYS A 194 -3.12 -6.31 -0.41
N HIS A 195 -2.34 -5.28 -0.70
CA HIS A 195 -0.93 -5.35 -1.07
C HIS A 195 -0.04 -4.94 0.10
N TYR A 196 1.07 -5.65 0.28
CA TYR A 196 2.00 -5.48 1.40
C TYR A 196 3.41 -5.22 0.88
N TRP A 197 4.09 -4.22 1.44
CA TRP A 197 5.48 -3.93 1.09
C TRP A 197 6.38 -3.74 2.32
N PRO A 198 7.60 -4.30 2.32
CA PRO A 198 8.08 -5.35 1.39
C PRO A 198 7.19 -6.61 1.46
N SER A 199 7.22 -7.44 0.39
CA SER A 199 6.47 -8.69 0.38
C SER A 199 6.89 -9.63 1.52
N GLY A 200 5.93 -10.40 2.01
CA GLY A 200 6.19 -11.49 2.94
C GLY A 200 6.20 -12.86 2.26
N ASN A 201 6.04 -13.90 3.07
CA ASN A 201 5.85 -15.29 2.62
C ASN A 201 6.99 -15.84 1.75
N TRP A 202 8.22 -15.42 2.07
CA TRP A 202 9.41 -15.92 1.38
C TRP A 202 9.61 -17.41 1.65
N VAL A 203 10.18 -18.10 0.65
CA VAL A 203 10.65 -19.48 0.73
C VAL A 203 12.10 -19.55 0.30
N HIS A 204 12.80 -20.58 0.74
CA HIS A 204 14.11 -20.96 0.23
C HIS A 204 14.17 -22.48 0.04
N PHE A 205 15.16 -22.95 -0.73
CA PHE A 205 15.32 -24.37 -1.04
C PHE A 205 16.38 -24.99 -0.12
N VAL A 206 16.01 -26.04 0.63
CA VAL A 206 16.92 -26.81 1.50
C VAL A 206 16.69 -28.28 1.25
N ASN A 207 17.76 -29.05 1.04
CA ASN A 207 17.72 -30.52 0.93
C ASN A 207 16.60 -31.05 0.02
N GLY A 208 16.42 -30.44 -1.16
CA GLY A 208 15.41 -30.87 -2.12
C GLY A 208 13.99 -30.35 -1.85
N SER A 209 13.76 -29.53 -0.82
CA SER A 209 12.44 -29.08 -0.39
C SER A 209 12.34 -27.56 -0.25
N LEU A 210 11.17 -27.00 -0.57
CA LEU A 210 10.85 -25.59 -0.29
C LEU A 210 10.49 -25.42 1.18
N VAL A 211 11.21 -24.54 1.86
CA VAL A 211 11.03 -24.21 3.28
C VAL A 211 10.68 -22.73 3.41
N GLY A 212 9.61 -22.42 4.15
CA GLY A 212 9.20 -21.04 4.40
C GLY A 212 10.14 -20.33 5.37
N TYR A 213 10.30 -19.02 5.20
CA TYR A 213 10.90 -18.17 6.23
C TYR A 213 9.91 -17.91 7.38
N PRO A 214 10.40 -17.62 8.60
CA PRO A 214 9.54 -17.16 9.67
C PRO A 214 9.02 -15.75 9.35
N ALA A 215 7.71 -15.55 9.47
CA ALA A 215 7.05 -14.26 9.34
C ALA A 215 7.56 -13.24 10.34
N PHE A 216 7.96 -13.67 11.53
CA PHE A 216 8.52 -12.80 12.56
C PHE A 216 9.46 -13.58 13.49
N ARG A 217 10.35 -12.86 14.18
CA ARG A 217 11.20 -13.44 15.22
C ARG A 217 10.41 -13.52 16.51
N ARG A 218 10.38 -14.71 17.12
CA ARG A 218 9.73 -14.92 18.42
C ARG A 218 10.53 -14.24 19.52
N SER A 219 9.87 -13.43 20.35
CA SER A 219 10.55 -12.77 21.45
C SER A 219 10.62 -13.63 22.72
N LYS A 220 11.74 -13.55 23.43
CA LYS A 220 11.88 -13.95 24.84
C LYS A 220 11.90 -12.76 25.80
N ASN A 221 12.20 -11.56 25.30
CA ASN A 221 12.46 -10.34 26.09
C ASN A 221 11.34 -9.29 25.94
N GLY A 222 10.15 -9.72 25.50
CA GLY A 222 9.01 -8.83 25.24
C GLY A 222 9.01 -8.21 23.84
N PRO A 223 7.94 -7.48 23.48
CA PRO A 223 7.83 -6.86 22.17
C PRO A 223 8.94 -5.82 21.95
N CYS A 224 9.29 -5.58 20.68
CA CYS A 224 10.29 -4.59 20.26
C CYS A 224 11.74 -4.83 20.71
N SER A 225 12.07 -5.95 21.37
CA SER A 225 13.43 -6.21 21.86
C SER A 225 14.49 -6.33 20.75
N GLU A 226 14.07 -6.44 19.48
CA GLU A 226 14.93 -6.51 18.30
C GLU A 226 14.42 -5.59 17.18
N CYS A 227 13.87 -4.42 17.53
CA CYS A 227 13.59 -3.41 16.52
C CYS A 227 14.90 -2.93 15.84
N PRO A 228 14.89 -2.64 14.52
CA PRO A 228 16.04 -2.04 13.86
C PRO A 228 16.37 -0.67 14.47
N ARG A 229 17.64 -0.23 14.37
CA ARG A 229 18.14 0.99 15.04
C ARG A 229 17.34 2.27 14.76
N GLU A 230 16.72 2.38 13.59
CA GLU A 230 15.93 3.55 13.15
C GLU A 230 14.44 3.48 13.60
N TYR A 231 14.08 2.53 14.46
CA TYR A 231 12.71 2.28 14.89
C TYR A 231 12.61 2.37 16.41
N ASP A 232 11.59 3.08 16.87
CA ASP A 232 11.17 3.11 18.26
C ASP A 232 10.12 2.03 18.52
N CYS A 233 9.87 1.69 19.78
CA CYS A 233 8.75 0.85 20.14
C CYS A 233 7.50 1.70 20.40
N LEU A 234 6.46 1.53 19.58
CA LEU A 234 5.16 2.19 19.76
C LEU A 234 4.06 1.14 19.94
N ALA A 235 3.52 1.06 21.15
CA ALA A 235 2.47 0.11 21.53
C ALA A 235 2.79 -1.33 21.10
N GLY A 236 4.03 -1.78 21.35
CA GLY A 236 4.49 -3.14 21.08
C GLY A 236 4.87 -3.45 19.62
N LEU A 237 4.94 -2.43 18.74
CA LEU A 237 5.38 -2.57 17.35
C LEU A 237 6.56 -1.63 17.06
N CYS A 238 7.50 -2.06 16.23
CA CYS A 238 8.59 -1.23 15.73
C CYS A 238 8.05 -0.16 14.79
N HIS A 239 8.23 1.11 15.16
CA HIS A 239 7.75 2.28 14.43
C HIS A 239 8.92 3.19 14.05
N ARG A 240 9.07 3.50 12.76
CA ARG A 240 10.19 4.30 12.24
C ARG A 240 10.20 5.73 12.82
N GLN A 241 11.36 6.17 13.31
CA GLN A 241 11.56 7.43 14.05
C GLN A 241 11.15 8.71 13.29
N ASN A 242 11.36 8.76 11.97
CA ASN A 242 11.06 9.95 11.17
C ASN A 242 9.56 10.21 11.02
N ASP A 243 8.73 9.19 11.17
CA ASP A 243 7.28 9.34 11.17
C ASP A 243 6.79 9.94 12.50
N THR A 244 7.50 9.67 13.60
CA THR A 244 7.23 10.25 14.92
C THR A 244 7.51 11.75 14.95
N LYS A 245 8.54 12.24 14.23
CA LYS A 245 8.82 13.69 14.09
C LYS A 245 7.75 14.41 13.28
N GLN A 246 7.27 13.81 12.18
CA GLN A 246 6.14 14.36 11.43
C GLN A 246 4.87 14.38 12.28
N LEU A 247 4.59 13.34 13.06
CA LEU A 247 3.43 13.30 13.96
C LEU A 247 3.52 14.34 15.10
N ARG A 248 4.71 14.56 15.68
CA ARG A 248 4.92 15.65 16.67
C ARG A 248 4.76 17.02 16.03
N GLN A 249 5.35 17.26 14.86
CA GLN A 249 5.20 18.52 14.13
C GLN A 249 3.73 18.77 13.72
N TYR A 250 2.98 17.74 13.35
CA TYR A 250 1.53 17.86 13.12
C TYR A 250 0.74 18.14 14.41
N ALA A 251 1.09 17.51 15.54
CA ALA A 251 0.46 17.78 16.82
C ALA A 251 0.73 19.19 17.34
N ASP A 252 1.98 19.66 17.21
CA ASP A 252 2.41 21.01 17.57
C ASP A 252 1.71 22.06 16.69
N ASN A 253 1.60 21.80 15.38
CA ASN A 253 0.86 22.67 14.45
C ASN A 253 -0.65 22.71 14.71
N PHE A 254 -1.23 21.68 15.33
CA PHE A 254 -2.66 21.65 15.70
C PHE A 254 -2.97 22.45 16.97
N GLN A 255 -1.99 22.65 17.86
CA GLN A 255 -2.16 23.53 19.04
C GLN A 255 -2.17 25.02 18.68
N PHE A 256 -1.62 25.43 17.53
CA PHE A 256 -1.64 26.82 17.06
C PHE A 256 -2.93 27.25 16.36
N VAL A 257 -3.86 26.33 16.07
CA VAL A 257 -5.14 26.63 15.38
C VAL A 257 -6.32 26.67 16.36
N ALA A 258 -6.05 26.50 17.66
CA ALA A 258 -7.05 26.48 18.73
C ALA A 258 -6.98 27.69 19.68
N ASN A 259 -6.47 28.84 19.21
CA ASN A 259 -6.57 30.14 19.88
C ASN A 259 -7.12 31.19 18.91
#